data_AF-A0A2A2DFX8-F1
#
_entry.id   AF-A0A2A2DFX8-F1
#
_cell.length_a   1.000
_cell.length_b   1.000
_cell.length_c   1.000
_cell.angle_alpha   90.00
_cell.angle_beta   90.00
_cell.angle_gamma   90.00
#
_symmetry.space_group_name_H-M   'P 1'
#
loop_
_entity.id
_entity.type
_entity.pdbx_description
1 polymer ?
#
loop_
_entity_poly.entity_id
_entity_poly.type
_entity_poly.pdbx_seq_one_letter_code
_entity_poly.pdbx_strand_id
1 'polypeptide(L)'
;MTQASNGTYQAQGYIRARRAKRWTLVVVCIAVVGLITAGVLNYLKIGPFSDKGEPVSFGQDRASGKNGGQAGGADGAPAPDSKILMPTGPAADFKNSETLGDGTHIAVTTLEGKKSGFTGKVWVWAPKEYKDPKFKDHGFPVLIALPGGPGFPNNYWMGTNLKLQSSLSKWYAEGKSKPFLLAMPILNPKNNGTYWDGSDIPGQPKMGTWLTEDVPDLMKANFRTIKSRDGWAFMGSSSGGFAGMKAVLKHPDKFKAAIASGPDFYPDSPLWKGHPKERDENDPKLLAKDLIARKGPEVYIAFQYGTREDPITIEGVKNFVKEYGNGPVHTSVKEIPGGKHDAATYVPSMGHGPIQFISEQLSDPIPAS
;
A
#
# COMPACT_ATOMS: atom_id res chain seq x y z
N MET A 1 -79.98 27.50 -57.23
CA MET A 1 -79.49 27.18 -55.87
C MET A 1 -78.08 26.65 -56.01
N THR A 2 -77.07 27.40 -55.57
CA THR A 2 -75.74 26.84 -55.31
C THR A 2 -75.02 27.78 -54.35
N GLN A 3 -75.01 27.38 -53.07
CA GLN A 3 -74.31 28.05 -51.99
C GLN A 3 -72.82 27.71 -52.08
N ALA A 4 -71.97 28.73 -51.98
CA ALA A 4 -70.53 28.57 -51.78
C ALA A 4 -70.25 28.08 -50.35
N SER A 5 -69.35 27.11 -50.19
CA SER A 5 -68.80 26.72 -48.89
C SER A 5 -67.37 27.21 -48.75
N ASN A 6 -67.14 27.97 -47.67
CA ASN A 6 -65.88 28.60 -47.31
C ASN A 6 -64.94 27.62 -46.58
N GLY A 7 -63.70 27.58 -47.05
CA GLY A 7 -62.43 27.57 -46.30
C GLY A 7 -62.30 26.80 -44.98
N THR A 8 -61.57 25.69 -45.01
CA THR A 8 -60.85 25.12 -43.85
C THR A 8 -59.38 24.85 -44.22
N TYR A 9 -58.59 25.91 -44.42
CA TYR A 9 -57.15 25.84 -44.73
C TYR A 9 -56.24 26.46 -43.65
N GLN A 10 -56.60 26.36 -42.36
CA GLN A 10 -55.75 26.88 -41.26
C GLN A 10 -55.32 25.89 -40.17
N ALA A 11 -55.70 24.60 -40.22
CA ALA A 11 -55.41 23.68 -39.10
C ALA A 11 -54.12 22.83 -39.23
N GLN A 12 -53.59 22.61 -40.44
CA GLN A 12 -52.53 21.62 -40.64
C GLN A 12 -51.10 22.11 -40.30
N GLY A 13 -50.79 23.40 -40.47
CA GLY A 13 -49.47 23.96 -40.13
C GLY A 13 -49.21 24.06 -38.62
N TYR A 14 -50.25 24.41 -37.85
CA TYR A 14 -50.16 24.63 -36.40
C TYR A 14 -49.92 23.31 -35.62
N ILE A 15 -50.49 22.20 -36.09
CA ILE A 15 -50.36 20.88 -35.44
C ILE A 15 -48.96 20.28 -35.68
N ARG A 16 -48.37 20.45 -36.87
CA ARG A 16 -47.00 20.00 -37.17
C ARG A 16 -45.94 20.75 -36.34
N ALA A 17 -46.07 22.06 -36.21
CA ALA A 17 -45.16 22.87 -35.40
C ALA A 17 -45.21 22.49 -33.90
N ARG A 18 -46.39 22.15 -33.38
CA ARG A 18 -46.58 21.74 -31.97
C ARG A 18 -46.00 20.35 -31.68
N ARG A 19 -46.10 19.41 -32.63
CA ARG A 19 -45.44 18.09 -32.54
C ARG A 19 -43.92 18.23 -32.62
N ALA A 20 -43.39 19.05 -33.54
CA ALA A 20 -41.95 19.30 -33.64
C ALA A 20 -41.38 19.90 -32.34
N LYS A 21 -42.02 20.94 -31.77
CA LYS A 21 -41.62 21.52 -30.48
C LYS A 21 -41.66 20.52 -29.31
N ARG A 22 -42.65 19.62 -29.28
CA ARG A 22 -42.72 18.55 -28.26
C ARG A 22 -41.59 17.54 -28.42
N TRP A 23 -41.26 17.13 -29.64
CA TRP A 23 -40.12 16.25 -29.90
C TRP A 23 -38.79 16.90 -29.56
N THR A 24 -38.60 18.18 -29.89
CA THR A 24 -37.41 18.94 -29.48
C THR A 24 -37.29 19.00 -27.96
N LEU A 25 -38.39 19.28 -27.24
CA LEU A 25 -38.40 19.31 -25.78
C LEU A 25 -38.03 17.93 -25.18
N VAL A 26 -38.60 16.85 -25.73
CA VAL A 26 -38.29 15.48 -25.29
C VAL A 26 -36.81 15.15 -25.52
N VAL A 27 -36.26 15.48 -26.69
CA VAL A 27 -34.83 15.26 -27.00
C VAL A 27 -33.92 16.06 -26.07
N VAL A 28 -34.26 17.32 -25.80
CA VAL A 28 -33.50 18.17 -24.86
C VAL A 28 -33.57 17.60 -23.44
N CYS A 29 -34.74 17.17 -22.97
CA CYS A 29 -34.86 16.54 -21.65
C CYS A 29 -34.06 15.24 -21.55
N ILE A 30 -34.08 14.39 -22.57
CA ILE A 30 -33.26 13.16 -22.62
C ILE A 30 -31.78 13.50 -22.58
N ALA A 31 -31.34 14.51 -23.34
CA ALA A 31 -29.94 14.96 -23.34
C ALA A 31 -29.50 15.50 -21.98
N VAL A 32 -30.33 16.33 -21.32
CA VAL A 32 -30.04 16.88 -19.98
C VAL A 32 -29.98 15.76 -18.94
N VAL A 33 -30.94 14.83 -18.94
CA VAL A 33 -30.91 13.67 -18.04
C VAL A 33 -29.69 12.79 -18.32
N GLY A 34 -29.33 12.59 -19.59
CA GLY A 34 -28.11 11.86 -19.98
C GLY A 34 -26.84 12.53 -19.44
N LEU A 35 -26.73 13.87 -19.54
CA LEU A 35 -25.59 14.63 -19.02
C LEU A 35 -25.52 14.61 -17.50
N ILE A 36 -26.65 14.74 -16.80
CA ILE A 36 -26.70 14.64 -15.33
C ILE A 36 -26.31 13.23 -14.91
N THR A 37 -26.85 12.20 -15.56
CA THR A 37 -26.54 10.79 -15.26
C THR A 37 -25.07 10.51 -15.53
N ALA A 38 -24.50 10.96 -16.65
CA ALA A 38 -23.07 10.85 -16.93
C ALA A 38 -22.22 11.60 -15.92
N GLY A 39 -22.63 12.80 -15.49
CA GLY A 39 -21.97 13.57 -14.44
C GLY A 39 -21.97 12.86 -13.09
N VAL A 40 -23.09 12.24 -12.71
CA VAL A 40 -23.22 11.43 -11.49
C VAL A 40 -22.40 10.15 -11.60
N LEU A 41 -22.44 9.45 -12.73
CA LEU A 41 -21.64 8.24 -12.98
C LEU A 41 -20.13 8.54 -12.97
N ASN A 42 -19.72 9.68 -13.53
CA ASN A 42 -18.34 10.16 -13.48
C ASN A 42 -17.93 10.52 -12.04
N TYR A 43 -18.77 11.27 -11.32
CA TYR A 43 -18.53 11.60 -9.91
C TYR A 43 -18.40 10.36 -9.01
N LEU A 44 -19.23 9.33 -9.27
CA LEU A 44 -19.21 8.06 -8.55
C LEU A 44 -18.21 7.04 -9.11
N LYS A 45 -17.51 7.36 -10.22
CA LYS A 45 -16.61 6.45 -10.97
C LYS A 45 -17.26 5.09 -11.31
N ILE A 46 -18.50 5.11 -11.78
CA ILE A 46 -19.27 3.91 -12.17
C ILE A 46 -19.27 3.77 -13.70
N GLY A 47 -18.98 2.57 -14.21
CA GLY A 47 -19.02 2.27 -15.64
C GLY A 47 -17.85 2.87 -16.44
N PRO A 48 -18.05 3.33 -17.69
CA PRO A 48 -16.97 3.76 -18.60
C PRO A 48 -16.19 5.02 -18.14
N PHE A 49 -16.51 5.58 -16.97
CA PHE A 49 -15.83 6.71 -16.34
C PHE A 49 -14.93 6.30 -15.16
N SER A 50 -14.77 4.99 -14.93
CA SER A 50 -13.83 4.42 -13.98
C SER A 50 -12.57 3.98 -14.73
N ASP A 51 -11.39 4.38 -14.26
CA ASP A 51 -10.11 3.83 -14.72
C ASP A 51 -9.72 2.56 -13.95
N LYS A 52 -10.64 1.97 -13.17
CA LYS A 52 -10.41 0.71 -12.45
C LYS A 52 -10.21 -0.44 -13.42
N GLY A 53 -9.15 -1.21 -13.18
CA GLY A 53 -8.72 -2.30 -14.07
C GLY A 53 -7.81 -1.84 -15.21
N GLU A 54 -7.71 -0.54 -15.48
CA GLU A 54 -6.82 -0.03 -16.51
C GLU A 54 -5.34 -0.28 -16.14
N PRO A 55 -4.45 -0.52 -17.12
CA PRO A 55 -3.04 -0.71 -16.85
C PRO A 55 -2.39 0.55 -16.27
N VAL A 56 -1.65 0.41 -15.17
CA VAL A 56 -0.86 1.48 -14.55
C VAL A 56 0.63 1.22 -14.77
N SER A 57 1.43 2.28 -14.94
CA SER A 57 2.88 2.23 -14.86
C SER A 57 3.40 3.32 -13.92
N PHE A 58 4.49 3.00 -13.21
CA PHE A 58 5.20 3.91 -12.30
C PHE A 58 6.60 4.24 -12.85
N GLY A 59 6.68 4.58 -14.14
CA GLY A 59 7.92 5.03 -14.78
C GLY A 59 8.70 3.94 -15.54
N GLN A 60 8.11 2.76 -15.72
CA GLN A 60 8.50 1.82 -16.78
C GLN A 60 7.41 1.91 -17.85
N ASP A 61 7.52 2.83 -18.79
CA ASP A 61 6.58 2.85 -19.91
C ASP A 61 6.62 1.47 -20.57
N ARG A 62 5.45 0.81 -20.64
CA ARG A 62 5.32 -0.47 -21.35
C ARG A 62 5.78 -0.16 -22.78
N ALA A 63 6.95 -0.69 -23.17
CA ALA A 63 7.37 -0.65 -24.56
C ALA A 63 6.28 -1.34 -25.38
N SER A 64 5.40 -0.53 -25.98
CA SER A 64 4.38 -0.97 -26.92
C SER A 64 5.09 -1.29 -28.23
N GLY A 65 5.63 -2.51 -28.32
CA GLY A 65 6.30 -2.94 -29.54
C GLY A 65 6.90 -4.33 -29.41
N LYS A 66 6.55 -5.20 -30.36
CA LYS A 66 7.22 -6.47 -30.62
C LYS A 66 8.73 -6.24 -30.76
N ASN A 67 9.45 -6.38 -29.65
CA ASN A 67 10.85 -6.76 -29.52
C ASN A 67 11.18 -6.60 -28.03
N GLY A 68 11.58 -7.68 -27.36
CA GLY A 68 12.01 -7.69 -25.96
C GLY A 68 13.31 -6.92 -25.76
N GLY A 69 13.29 -5.62 -26.00
CA GLY A 69 14.37 -4.69 -25.76
C GLY A 69 14.32 -4.20 -24.33
N GLN A 70 15.41 -4.43 -23.61
CA GLN A 70 15.79 -3.82 -22.35
C GLN A 70 15.34 -2.34 -22.31
N ALA A 71 14.25 -2.02 -21.61
CA ALA A 71 13.87 -0.64 -21.33
C ALA A 71 14.69 -0.14 -20.14
N GLY A 72 16.00 -0.04 -20.36
CA GLY A 72 16.96 0.70 -19.55
C GLY A 72 17.90 1.31 -20.57
N GLY A 73 17.71 2.61 -20.86
CA GLY A 73 18.54 3.32 -21.83
C GLY A 73 20.01 3.09 -21.54
N ALA A 74 20.75 2.75 -22.59
CA ALA A 74 22.18 2.47 -22.57
C ALA A 74 23.06 3.73 -22.40
N ASP A 75 22.60 4.73 -21.62
CA ASP A 75 23.32 6.00 -21.38
C ASP A 75 23.42 6.37 -19.89
N GLY A 76 23.31 5.38 -18.99
CA GLY A 76 23.49 5.63 -17.57
C GLY A 76 23.37 4.36 -16.75
N ALA A 77 24.29 3.42 -16.94
CA ALA A 77 24.52 2.42 -15.91
C ALA A 77 24.79 3.18 -14.60
N PRO A 78 24.00 2.97 -13.53
CA PRO A 78 24.28 3.62 -12.25
C PRO A 78 25.73 3.32 -11.87
N ALA A 79 26.45 4.32 -11.35
CA ALA A 79 27.79 4.09 -10.84
C ALA A 79 27.78 2.86 -9.90
N PRO A 80 28.84 2.03 -9.88
CA PRO A 80 28.91 0.83 -9.04
C PRO A 80 28.54 1.10 -7.57
N ASP A 81 28.81 2.33 -7.09
CA ASP A 81 28.56 2.80 -5.73
C ASP A 81 27.25 3.59 -5.55
N SER A 82 26.41 3.68 -6.59
CA SER A 82 25.16 4.45 -6.53
C SER A 82 24.24 3.89 -5.45
N LYS A 83 23.74 4.77 -4.55
CA LYS A 83 22.83 4.40 -3.46
C LYS A 83 21.41 4.08 -3.93
N ILE A 84 21.10 4.37 -5.19
CA ILE A 84 19.80 4.10 -5.82
C ILE A 84 19.85 2.78 -6.59
N LEU A 85 18.72 2.07 -6.57
CA LEU A 85 18.39 1.05 -7.54
C LEU A 85 17.34 1.58 -8.51
N MET A 86 17.73 1.73 -9.78
CA MET A 86 16.78 1.98 -10.87
C MET A 86 15.92 0.71 -11.10
N PRO A 87 14.69 0.84 -11.63
CA PRO A 87 13.81 -0.30 -11.87
C PRO A 87 14.51 -1.40 -12.69
N THR A 88 14.73 -2.56 -12.09
CA THR A 88 15.53 -3.62 -12.72
C THR A 88 14.76 -4.45 -13.73
N GLY A 89 13.43 -4.34 -13.74
CA GLY A 89 12.55 -5.24 -14.47
C GLY A 89 12.51 -6.66 -13.89
N PRO A 90 11.61 -7.52 -14.40
CA PRO A 90 10.61 -7.22 -15.42
C PRO A 90 9.49 -6.30 -14.89
N ALA A 91 8.85 -5.57 -15.80
CA ALA A 91 7.67 -4.77 -15.49
C ALA A 91 6.50 -5.69 -15.11
N ALA A 92 5.90 -5.44 -13.96
CA ALA A 92 4.72 -6.17 -13.49
C ALA A 92 3.45 -5.65 -14.19
N ASP A 93 2.48 -6.54 -14.39
CA ASP A 93 1.17 -6.15 -14.94
C ASP A 93 0.31 -5.51 -13.85
N PHE A 94 0.59 -4.24 -13.53
CA PHE A 94 -0.20 -3.47 -12.59
C PHE A 94 -1.51 -3.01 -13.22
N LYS A 95 -2.62 -3.28 -12.51
CA LYS A 95 -3.97 -2.78 -12.82
C LYS A 95 -4.42 -1.79 -11.77
N ASN A 96 -5.03 -0.70 -12.18
CA ASN A 96 -5.54 0.30 -11.25
C ASN A 96 -6.65 -0.30 -10.36
N SER A 97 -6.49 -0.16 -9.05
CA SER A 97 -7.52 -0.49 -8.06
C SER A 97 -8.33 0.73 -7.66
N GLU A 98 -7.69 1.89 -7.54
CA GLU A 98 -8.32 3.15 -7.15
C GLU A 98 -7.44 4.35 -7.52
N THR A 99 -8.07 5.42 -7.97
CA THR A 99 -7.40 6.71 -8.24
C THR A 99 -7.74 7.70 -7.14
N LEU A 100 -6.72 8.22 -6.45
CA LEU A 100 -6.91 9.16 -5.35
C LEU A 100 -7.26 10.56 -5.86
N GLY A 101 -7.75 11.41 -4.96
CA GLY A 101 -8.16 12.79 -5.31
C GLY A 101 -7.01 13.69 -5.79
N ASP A 102 -5.76 13.30 -5.56
CA ASP A 102 -4.55 13.97 -6.08
C ASP A 102 -4.06 13.40 -7.41
N GLY A 103 -4.81 12.46 -8.02
CA GLY A 103 -4.46 11.81 -9.28
C GLY A 103 -3.45 10.67 -9.18
N THR A 104 -2.97 10.33 -7.98
CA THR A 104 -2.13 9.14 -7.79
C THR A 104 -2.97 7.85 -7.83
N HIS A 105 -2.35 6.72 -8.19
CA HIS A 105 -3.05 5.45 -8.34
C HIS A 105 -2.59 4.43 -7.30
N ILE A 106 -3.54 3.72 -6.70
CA ILE A 106 -3.31 2.45 -6.03
C ILE A 106 -3.46 1.37 -7.11
N ALA A 107 -2.40 0.64 -7.41
CA ALA A 107 -2.44 -0.43 -8.40
C ALA A 107 -2.26 -1.80 -7.74
N VAL A 108 -2.67 -2.86 -8.41
CA VAL A 108 -2.53 -4.25 -7.95
C VAL A 108 -1.92 -5.12 -9.02
N THR A 109 -1.13 -6.10 -8.62
CA THR A 109 -0.70 -7.20 -9.46
C THR A 109 -0.76 -8.52 -8.70
N THR A 110 -0.78 -9.63 -9.42
CA THR A 110 -0.55 -10.97 -8.86
C THR A 110 0.92 -11.30 -9.06
N LEU A 111 1.67 -11.34 -7.97
CA LEU A 111 3.10 -11.64 -7.98
C LEU A 111 3.30 -13.15 -7.78
N GLU A 112 4.05 -13.74 -8.70
CA GLU A 112 4.64 -15.07 -8.53
C GLU A 112 5.98 -14.93 -7.81
N GLY A 113 6.01 -15.27 -6.51
CA GLY A 113 7.19 -15.17 -5.67
C GLY A 113 8.18 -16.28 -6.00
N LYS A 114 9.26 -15.96 -6.71
CA LYS A 114 10.27 -16.94 -7.13
C LYS A 114 11.02 -17.55 -5.96
N LYS A 115 11.21 -16.81 -4.86
CA LYS A 115 11.96 -17.28 -3.69
C LYS A 115 11.06 -18.03 -2.70
N SER A 116 9.85 -17.52 -2.45
CA SER A 116 8.88 -18.18 -1.58
C SER A 116 8.18 -19.38 -2.24
N GLY A 117 8.09 -19.39 -3.57
CA GLY A 117 7.21 -20.29 -4.32
C GLY A 117 5.73 -19.98 -4.15
N PHE A 118 5.38 -18.84 -3.55
CA PHE A 118 3.99 -18.43 -3.29
C PHE A 118 3.52 -17.40 -4.32
N THR A 119 2.26 -17.53 -4.73
CA THR A 119 1.61 -16.57 -5.64
C THR A 119 0.52 -15.80 -4.90
N GLY A 120 0.64 -14.48 -4.88
CA GLY A 120 -0.24 -13.62 -4.09
C GLY A 120 -0.47 -12.25 -4.70
N LYS A 121 -1.51 -11.56 -4.24
CA LYS A 121 -1.76 -10.17 -4.65
C LYS A 121 -0.86 -9.21 -3.87
N VAL A 122 -0.34 -8.20 -4.58
CA VAL A 122 0.36 -7.06 -3.99
C VAL A 122 -0.24 -5.78 -4.54
N TRP A 123 -0.73 -4.92 -3.66
CA TRP A 123 -1.10 -3.56 -4.01
C TRP A 123 0.10 -2.64 -3.84
N VAL A 124 0.22 -1.63 -4.69
CA VAL A 124 1.30 -0.65 -4.65
C VAL A 124 0.75 0.74 -4.83
N TRP A 125 1.45 1.73 -4.28
CA TRP A 125 1.16 3.14 -4.48
C TRP A 125 2.46 3.94 -4.45
N ALA A 126 2.54 5.00 -5.26
CA ALA A 126 3.63 5.94 -5.24
C ALA A 126 3.10 7.36 -4.96
N PRO A 127 3.82 8.15 -4.15
CA PRO A 127 3.43 9.52 -3.85
C PRO A 127 3.61 10.40 -5.09
N LYS A 128 2.91 11.55 -5.15
CA LYS A 128 3.00 12.47 -6.30
C LYS A 128 4.43 12.94 -6.58
N GLU A 129 5.25 13.05 -5.52
CA GLU A 129 6.67 13.40 -5.58
C GLU A 129 7.47 12.44 -6.45
N TYR A 130 7.03 11.19 -6.58
CA TYR A 130 7.68 10.22 -7.46
C TYR A 130 7.63 10.65 -8.94
N LYS A 131 6.60 11.40 -9.37
CA LYS A 131 6.50 11.94 -10.74
C LYS A 131 6.99 13.39 -10.85
N ASP A 132 7.44 14.00 -9.76
CA ASP A 132 7.98 15.36 -9.78
C ASP A 132 9.34 15.38 -10.52
N PRO A 133 9.52 16.24 -11.53
CA PRO A 133 10.80 16.39 -12.23
C PRO A 133 12.00 16.61 -11.30
N LYS A 134 11.80 17.24 -10.13
CA LYS A 134 12.84 17.43 -9.11
C LYS A 134 13.41 16.09 -8.61
N PHE A 135 12.59 15.05 -8.56
CA PHE A 135 12.97 13.73 -8.06
C PHE A 135 13.17 12.71 -9.19
N LYS A 136 13.32 13.13 -10.46
CA LYS A 136 13.41 12.23 -11.63
C LYS A 136 14.57 11.22 -11.59
N ASP A 137 15.63 11.52 -10.84
CA ASP A 137 16.78 10.64 -10.65
C ASP A 137 16.98 10.26 -9.16
N HIS A 138 15.89 10.22 -8.38
CA HIS A 138 15.95 9.88 -6.95
C HIS A 138 15.34 8.51 -6.65
N GLY A 139 15.97 7.81 -5.71
CA GLY A 139 15.49 6.55 -5.14
C GLY A 139 14.65 6.86 -3.93
N PHE A 140 13.49 6.25 -3.82
CA PHE A 140 12.53 6.52 -2.75
C PHE A 140 12.62 5.45 -1.65
N PRO A 141 12.35 5.81 -0.39
CA PRO A 141 12.16 4.82 0.66
C PRO A 141 10.85 4.07 0.43
N VAL A 142 10.81 2.82 0.88
CA VAL A 142 9.68 1.90 0.77
C VAL A 142 9.13 1.59 2.15
N LEU A 143 7.81 1.72 2.29
CA LEU A 143 7.05 1.27 3.44
C LEU A 143 6.21 0.05 3.03
N ILE A 144 6.44 -1.10 3.66
CA ILE A 144 5.65 -2.31 3.43
C ILE A 144 4.54 -2.37 4.49
N ALA A 145 3.29 -2.16 4.07
CA ALA A 145 2.12 -2.08 4.95
C ALA A 145 1.37 -3.42 5.03
N LEU A 146 1.45 -4.05 6.21
CA LEU A 146 0.91 -5.38 6.48
C LEU A 146 -0.43 -5.30 7.22
N PRO A 147 -1.49 -5.94 6.72
CA PRO A 147 -2.78 -5.97 7.40
C PRO A 147 -2.70 -6.89 8.61
N GLY A 148 -3.63 -6.77 9.55
CA GLY A 148 -3.89 -7.78 10.57
C GLY A 148 -4.67 -8.98 10.04
N GLY A 149 -5.01 -9.89 10.95
CA GLY A 149 -5.77 -11.09 10.63
C GLY A 149 -7.16 -10.78 10.04
N PRO A 150 -7.61 -11.50 8.99
CA PRO A 150 -6.97 -12.65 8.32
C PRO A 150 -5.94 -12.26 7.25
N GLY A 151 -5.86 -11.00 6.82
CA GLY A 151 -4.85 -10.53 5.85
C GLY A 151 -4.92 -11.16 4.45
N PHE A 152 -6.09 -11.69 4.09
CA PHE A 152 -6.42 -12.33 2.80
C PHE A 152 -7.95 -12.19 2.55
N PRO A 153 -8.43 -12.09 1.29
CA PRO A 153 -7.69 -12.04 0.02
C PRO A 153 -7.18 -10.65 -0.34
N ASN A 154 -7.60 -9.63 0.40
CA ASN A 154 -7.22 -8.24 0.16
C ASN A 154 -6.51 -7.67 1.39
N ASN A 155 -5.53 -6.80 1.13
CA ASN A 155 -4.88 -6.01 2.17
C ASN A 155 -5.70 -4.73 2.39
N TYR A 156 -6.32 -4.53 3.56
CA TYR A 156 -7.21 -3.39 3.79
C TYR A 156 -6.52 -2.02 3.75
N TRP A 157 -5.19 -1.95 3.81
CA TRP A 157 -4.46 -0.69 3.64
C TRP A 157 -4.62 -0.11 2.23
N MET A 158 -5.00 -0.94 1.25
CA MET A 158 -5.37 -0.47 -0.11
C MET A 158 -6.67 0.34 -0.12
N GLY A 159 -7.51 0.19 0.91
CA GLY A 159 -8.79 0.88 1.01
C GLY A 159 -8.63 2.36 1.33
N THR A 160 -9.34 3.22 0.61
CA THR A 160 -9.26 4.68 0.79
C THR A 160 -10.04 5.22 1.99
N ASN A 161 -10.89 4.39 2.59
CA ASN A 161 -11.65 4.72 3.81
C ASN A 161 -10.73 4.98 5.02
N LEU A 162 -9.62 4.23 5.13
CA LEU A 162 -8.61 4.41 6.17
C LEU A 162 -7.66 5.58 5.90
N LYS A 163 -7.64 6.10 4.66
CA LYS A 163 -6.87 7.28 4.24
C LYS A 163 -5.35 7.18 4.48
N LEU A 164 -4.76 5.97 4.41
CA LEU A 164 -3.33 5.80 4.65
C LEU A 164 -2.48 6.61 3.65
N GLN A 165 -2.72 6.45 2.35
CA GLN A 165 -1.97 7.07 1.26
C GLN A 165 -2.08 8.61 1.32
N SER A 166 -3.29 9.14 1.49
CA SER A 166 -3.49 10.58 1.62
C SER A 166 -2.92 11.15 2.92
N SER A 167 -2.88 10.35 4.00
CA SER A 167 -2.20 10.73 5.25
C SER A 167 -0.68 10.78 5.08
N LEU A 168 -0.07 9.82 4.36
CA LEU A 168 1.35 9.85 4.03
C LEU A 168 1.71 11.10 3.21
N SER A 169 0.93 11.42 2.17
CA SER A 169 1.12 12.66 1.40
C SER A 169 1.01 13.92 2.28
N LYS A 170 0.02 13.95 3.19
CA LYS A 170 -0.16 15.05 4.15
C LYS A 170 1.03 15.16 5.10
N TRP A 171 1.46 14.07 5.72
CA TRP A 171 2.55 14.09 6.69
C TRP A 171 3.90 14.41 6.05
N TYR A 172 4.12 14.03 4.80
CA TYR A 172 5.30 14.50 4.06
C TYR A 172 5.27 16.02 3.85
N ALA A 173 4.12 16.58 3.43
CA ALA A 173 3.97 18.03 3.29
C ALA A 173 4.13 18.79 4.62
N GLU A 174 3.80 18.16 5.75
CA GLU A 174 4.02 18.68 7.11
C GLU A 174 5.45 18.46 7.64
N GLY A 175 6.34 17.82 6.87
CA GLY A 175 7.71 17.50 7.30
C GLY A 175 7.82 16.37 8.33
N LYS A 176 6.75 15.60 8.53
CA LYS A 176 6.67 14.50 9.52
C LYS A 176 6.91 13.12 8.94
N SER A 177 6.88 12.95 7.63
CA SER A 177 7.06 11.66 6.96
C SER A 177 8.06 11.79 5.83
N LYS A 178 8.74 10.71 5.47
CA LYS A 178 9.36 10.58 4.13
C LYS A 178 8.26 10.33 3.08
N PRO A 179 8.51 10.64 1.78
CA PRO A 179 7.56 10.34 0.71
C PRO A 179 7.71 8.86 0.34
N PHE A 180 7.06 7.95 1.08
CA PHE A 180 7.23 6.51 0.87
C PHE A 180 6.56 5.99 -0.39
N LEU A 181 7.25 5.13 -1.12
CA LEU A 181 6.60 4.10 -1.94
C LEU A 181 5.92 3.11 -1.00
N LEU A 182 4.68 2.72 -1.31
CA LEU A 182 3.90 1.83 -0.45
C LEU A 182 3.72 0.48 -1.15
N ALA A 183 4.12 -0.60 -0.47
CA ALA A 183 3.79 -1.97 -0.85
C ALA A 183 2.79 -2.56 0.14
N MET A 184 1.74 -3.18 -0.35
CA MET A 184 0.62 -3.70 0.45
C MET A 184 0.35 -5.15 0.01
N PRO A 185 1.18 -6.12 0.42
CA PRO A 185 0.97 -7.52 0.09
C PRO A 185 -0.14 -8.13 0.96
N ILE A 186 -0.72 -9.24 0.50
CA ILE A 186 -1.45 -10.13 1.42
C ILE A 186 -0.50 -10.70 2.48
N LEU A 187 -1.02 -10.95 3.68
CA LEU A 187 -0.25 -11.48 4.81
C LEU A 187 -0.29 -13.01 4.91
N ASN A 188 -1.44 -13.61 4.61
CA ASN A 188 -1.65 -15.05 4.73
C ASN A 188 -2.05 -15.67 3.37
N PRO A 189 -1.73 -16.95 3.14
CA PRO A 189 -1.99 -17.62 1.86
C PRO A 189 -3.48 -17.92 1.63
N LYS A 190 -4.27 -17.96 2.70
CA LYS A 190 -5.71 -18.24 2.67
C LYS A 190 -6.36 -17.70 3.94
N ASN A 191 -7.69 -17.57 3.92
CA ASN A 191 -8.48 -17.23 5.10
C ASN A 191 -9.20 -18.48 5.64
N ASN A 192 -8.59 -19.13 6.63
CA ASN A 192 -9.16 -20.32 7.32
C ASN A 192 -9.05 -20.21 8.85
N GLY A 193 -8.88 -19.00 9.40
CA GLY A 193 -8.67 -18.78 10.83
C GLY A 193 -7.28 -19.16 11.36
N THR A 194 -6.35 -19.55 10.49
CA THR A 194 -4.94 -19.83 10.85
C THR A 194 -4.06 -18.67 10.42
N TYR A 195 -3.08 -18.32 11.26
CA TYR A 195 -2.02 -17.37 10.91
C TYR A 195 -0.74 -18.12 10.56
N TRP A 196 0.02 -17.60 9.59
CA TRP A 196 1.34 -18.13 9.23
C TRP A 196 2.48 -17.36 9.93
N ASP A 197 2.13 -16.45 10.84
CA ASP A 197 3.05 -15.59 11.61
C ASP A 197 4.05 -14.83 10.73
N GLY A 198 3.71 -14.60 9.46
CA GLY A 198 4.64 -14.09 8.45
C GLY A 198 5.93 -14.90 8.38
N SER A 199 5.87 -16.22 8.50
CA SER A 199 7.02 -17.12 8.68
C SER A 199 7.08 -18.21 7.62
N ASP A 200 8.27 -18.78 7.45
CA ASP A 200 8.51 -19.97 6.65
C ASP A 200 8.38 -21.21 7.54
N ILE A 201 7.13 -21.52 7.92
CA ILE A 201 6.84 -22.69 8.75
C ILE A 201 7.08 -23.96 7.92
N PRO A 202 7.82 -24.98 8.43
CA PRO A 202 8.07 -26.19 7.65
C PRO A 202 6.78 -26.85 7.14
N GLY A 203 6.79 -27.26 5.87
CA GLY A 203 5.62 -27.85 5.20
C GLY A 203 4.51 -26.86 4.83
N GLN A 204 4.70 -25.55 5.02
CA GLN A 204 3.72 -24.51 4.72
C GLN A 204 4.22 -23.53 3.64
N PRO A 205 3.33 -22.72 3.03
CA PRO A 205 3.74 -21.59 2.20
C PRO A 205 4.74 -20.69 2.94
N LYS A 206 5.81 -20.28 2.24
CA LYS A 206 6.93 -19.49 2.79
C LYS A 206 6.57 -18.01 2.93
N MET A 207 5.75 -17.68 3.92
CA MET A 207 5.23 -16.33 4.10
C MET A 207 6.28 -15.36 4.65
N GLY A 208 7.33 -15.84 5.31
CA GLY A 208 8.46 -14.99 5.70
C GLY A 208 9.22 -14.52 4.47
N THR A 209 9.65 -15.46 3.63
CA THR A 209 10.34 -15.16 2.37
C THR A 209 9.48 -14.31 1.43
N TRP A 210 8.17 -14.55 1.35
CA TRP A 210 7.26 -13.71 0.56
C TRP A 210 7.35 -12.23 0.95
N LEU A 211 7.29 -11.94 2.25
CA LEU A 211 7.28 -10.57 2.76
C LEU A 211 8.66 -9.90 2.74
N THR A 212 9.74 -10.66 2.95
CA THR A 212 11.09 -10.11 3.13
C THR A 212 11.96 -10.20 1.87
N GLU A 213 11.52 -10.93 0.85
CA GLU A 213 12.27 -11.11 -0.40
C GLU A 213 11.42 -10.78 -1.63
N ASP A 214 10.35 -11.54 -1.88
CA ASP A 214 9.62 -11.42 -3.15
C ASP A 214 8.90 -10.06 -3.29
N VAL A 215 8.27 -9.56 -2.23
CA VAL A 215 7.63 -8.24 -2.23
C VAL A 215 8.66 -7.11 -2.39
N PRO A 216 9.78 -7.08 -1.65
CA PRO A 216 10.88 -6.15 -1.93
C PRO A 216 11.41 -6.25 -3.36
N ASP A 217 11.57 -7.45 -3.92
CA ASP A 217 12.07 -7.64 -5.28
C ASP A 217 11.07 -7.10 -6.33
N LEU A 218 9.76 -7.26 -6.12
CA LEU A 218 8.74 -6.60 -6.94
C LEU A 218 8.91 -5.07 -6.93
N MET A 219 9.11 -4.48 -5.75
CA MET A 219 9.29 -3.04 -5.63
C MET A 219 10.57 -2.57 -6.33
N LYS A 220 11.70 -3.26 -6.14
CA LYS A 220 12.98 -2.99 -6.81
C LYS A 220 12.89 -3.13 -8.34
N ALA A 221 12.12 -4.09 -8.83
CA ALA A 221 11.95 -4.33 -10.26
C ALA A 221 11.14 -3.22 -10.96
N ASN A 222 10.27 -2.53 -10.24
CA ASN A 222 9.25 -1.64 -10.83
C ASN A 222 9.35 -0.17 -10.39
N PHE A 223 10.15 0.13 -9.36
CA PHE A 223 10.27 1.48 -8.81
C PHE A 223 11.74 1.86 -8.57
N ARG A 224 12.02 3.17 -8.59
CA ARG A 224 13.30 3.72 -8.13
C ARG A 224 13.34 3.66 -6.61
N THR A 225 14.16 2.77 -6.08
CA THR A 225 14.26 2.49 -4.64
C THR A 225 15.65 2.81 -4.11
N ILE A 226 15.76 3.04 -2.80
CA ILE A 226 17.05 3.10 -2.12
C ILE A 226 17.56 1.66 -1.91
N LYS A 227 18.84 1.40 -2.21
CA LYS A 227 19.43 0.04 -2.12
C LYS A 227 19.60 -0.46 -0.68
N SER A 228 20.07 0.40 0.22
CA SER A 228 20.38 0.01 1.60
C SER A 228 19.12 -0.11 2.46
N ARG A 229 19.24 -0.77 3.60
CA ARG A 229 18.20 -0.85 4.64
C ARG A 229 17.65 0.50 5.09
N ASP A 230 18.41 1.58 4.92
CA ASP A 230 17.98 2.94 5.27
C ASP A 230 16.80 3.44 4.43
N GLY A 231 16.44 2.71 3.37
CA GLY A 231 15.25 2.95 2.58
C GLY A 231 14.10 1.97 2.81
N TRP A 232 14.17 1.06 3.78
CA TRP A 232 13.18 -0.02 3.90
C TRP A 232 12.63 -0.15 5.31
N ALA A 233 11.31 -0.02 5.42
CA ALA A 233 10.58 -0.13 6.66
C ALA A 233 9.26 -0.89 6.49
N PHE A 234 8.73 -1.37 7.61
CA PHE A 234 7.41 -1.96 7.69
C PHE A 234 6.43 -1.06 8.44
N MET A 235 5.15 -1.22 8.17
CA MET A 235 4.10 -0.90 9.13
C MET A 235 3.10 -2.04 9.15
N GLY A 236 2.37 -2.18 10.25
CA GLY A 236 1.24 -3.09 10.28
C GLY A 236 0.47 -3.00 11.57
N SER A 237 -0.60 -3.79 11.64
CA SER A 237 -1.37 -3.93 12.87
C SER A 237 -1.69 -5.38 13.22
N SER A 238 -1.87 -5.71 14.50
CA SER A 238 -2.10 -7.08 14.97
C SER A 238 -1.02 -8.03 14.41
N SER A 239 -1.40 -9.11 13.76
CA SER A 239 -0.48 -10.06 13.13
C SER A 239 0.42 -9.44 12.05
N GLY A 240 -0.01 -8.37 11.39
CA GLY A 240 0.83 -7.58 10.49
C GLY A 240 1.86 -6.73 11.24
N GLY A 241 1.51 -6.23 12.42
CA GLY A 241 2.43 -5.54 13.33
C GLY A 241 3.50 -6.49 13.86
N PHE A 242 3.10 -7.71 14.26
CA PHE A 242 4.00 -8.80 14.62
C PHE A 242 4.95 -9.14 13.46
N ALA A 243 4.42 -9.41 12.26
CA ALA A 243 5.22 -9.80 11.11
C ALA A 243 6.23 -8.71 10.70
N GLY A 244 5.83 -7.44 10.71
CA GLY A 244 6.70 -6.31 10.41
C GLY A 244 7.80 -6.09 11.45
N MET A 245 7.45 -6.11 12.74
CA MET A 245 8.42 -6.03 13.83
C MET A 245 9.43 -7.17 13.76
N LYS A 246 8.95 -8.41 13.60
CA LYS A 246 9.79 -9.59 13.46
C LYS A 246 10.72 -9.49 12.25
N ALA A 247 10.22 -9.03 11.10
CA ALA A 247 11.05 -8.88 9.90
C ALA A 247 12.24 -7.93 10.13
N VAL A 248 12.03 -6.82 10.83
CA VAL A 248 13.10 -5.87 11.17
C VAL A 248 14.12 -6.48 12.15
N LEU A 249 13.64 -7.21 13.17
CA LEU A 249 14.52 -7.86 14.15
C LEU A 249 15.32 -9.03 13.54
N LYS A 250 14.71 -9.79 12.62
CA LYS A 250 15.31 -10.97 11.98
C LYS A 250 16.23 -10.62 10.81
N HIS A 251 15.90 -9.56 10.07
CA HIS A 251 16.68 -9.08 8.92
C HIS A 251 17.08 -7.60 9.09
N PRO A 252 17.79 -7.25 10.18
CA PRO A 252 18.20 -5.88 10.44
C PRO A 252 19.28 -5.41 9.47
N ASP A 253 19.84 -6.28 8.63
CA ASP A 253 20.68 -5.94 7.48
C ASP A 253 19.87 -5.41 6.28
N LYS A 254 18.57 -5.75 6.19
CA LYS A 254 17.68 -5.40 5.07
C LYS A 254 16.65 -4.33 5.42
N PHE A 255 16.20 -4.30 6.67
CA PHE A 255 15.14 -3.39 7.11
C PHE A 255 15.59 -2.60 8.34
N LYS A 256 15.15 -1.35 8.43
CA LYS A 256 15.58 -0.42 9.48
C LYS A 256 14.54 -0.12 10.52
N ALA A 257 13.28 -0.02 10.12
CA ALA A 257 12.23 0.45 11.02
C ALA A 257 10.89 -0.27 10.81
N ALA A 258 10.09 -0.31 11.88
CA ALA A 258 8.71 -0.81 11.84
C ALA A 258 7.76 0.09 12.65
N ILE A 259 6.55 0.34 12.13
CA ILE A 259 5.41 0.79 12.95
C ILE A 259 4.54 -0.43 13.28
N ALA A 260 4.49 -0.79 14.56
CA ALA A 260 3.74 -1.95 15.05
C ALA A 260 2.51 -1.47 15.86
N SER A 261 1.33 -1.51 15.23
CA SER A 261 0.07 -0.99 15.82
C SER A 261 -0.75 -2.11 16.45
N GLY A 262 -0.93 -2.08 17.77
CA GLY A 262 -1.52 -3.18 18.54
C GLY A 262 -1.00 -4.55 18.11
N PRO A 263 0.33 -4.80 18.13
CA PRO A 263 0.90 -6.02 17.56
C PRO A 263 0.69 -7.22 18.48
N ASP A 264 0.69 -8.41 17.88
CA ASP A 264 0.91 -9.65 18.64
C ASP A 264 2.39 -9.76 19.03
N PHE A 265 2.71 -10.60 20.02
CA PHE A 265 4.09 -10.75 20.55
C PHE A 265 4.63 -12.17 20.55
N TYR A 266 3.82 -13.14 20.13
CA TYR A 266 4.18 -14.56 20.19
C TYR A 266 3.98 -15.21 18.83
N PRO A 267 4.92 -16.07 18.40
CA PRO A 267 4.71 -16.97 17.25
C PRO A 267 3.78 -18.12 17.68
N ASP A 268 2.49 -17.83 17.81
CA ASP A 268 1.48 -18.71 18.41
C ASP A 268 0.65 -19.51 17.40
N SER A 269 1.02 -19.48 16.11
CA SER A 269 0.38 -20.30 15.11
C SER A 269 0.38 -21.78 15.50
N PRO A 270 -0.76 -22.49 15.39
CA PRO A 270 -0.81 -23.93 15.63
C PRO A 270 0.04 -24.73 14.63
N LEU A 271 0.45 -24.11 13.52
CA LEU A 271 1.33 -24.71 12.51
C LEU A 271 2.75 -24.94 13.02
N TRP A 272 3.16 -24.31 14.13
CA TRP A 272 4.44 -24.57 14.77
C TRP A 272 4.53 -25.90 15.51
N LYS A 273 3.41 -26.65 15.62
CA LYS A 273 3.42 -27.96 16.27
C LYS A 273 4.41 -28.90 15.58
N GLY A 274 5.45 -29.31 16.32
CA GLY A 274 6.54 -30.14 15.79
C GLY A 274 7.76 -29.36 15.30
N HIS A 275 7.73 -28.03 15.34
CA HIS A 275 8.77 -27.12 14.85
C HIS A 275 9.17 -26.05 15.91
N PRO A 276 9.50 -26.45 17.16
CA PRO A 276 9.78 -25.47 18.23
C PRO A 276 11.04 -24.65 17.95
N LYS A 277 12.05 -25.23 17.30
CA LYS A 277 13.28 -24.53 16.96
C LYS A 277 13.01 -23.42 15.93
N GLU A 278 12.32 -23.74 14.85
CA GLU A 278 11.98 -22.78 13.80
C GLU A 278 11.02 -21.70 14.31
N ARG A 279 10.12 -22.05 15.25
CA ARG A 279 9.27 -21.09 15.96
C ARG A 279 10.11 -20.09 16.75
N ASP A 280 11.06 -20.58 17.54
CA ASP A 280 11.91 -19.74 18.39
C ASP A 280 12.81 -18.81 17.55
N GLU A 281 13.27 -19.27 16.37
CA GLU A 281 13.95 -18.43 15.35
C GLU A 281 13.04 -17.36 14.71
N ASN A 282 11.74 -17.35 15.04
CA ASN A 282 10.76 -16.37 14.62
C ASN A 282 10.11 -15.63 15.81
N ASP A 283 10.59 -15.85 17.04
CA ASP A 283 10.09 -15.13 18.22
C ASP A 283 10.74 -13.74 18.32
N PRO A 284 9.96 -12.64 18.28
CA PRO A 284 10.52 -11.27 18.37
C PRO A 284 11.36 -11.01 19.63
N LYS A 285 11.04 -11.64 20.76
CA LYS A 285 11.78 -11.45 22.02
C LYS A 285 13.16 -12.12 21.94
N LEU A 286 13.22 -13.33 21.38
CA LEU A 286 14.49 -14.03 21.17
C LEU A 286 15.36 -13.32 20.13
N LEU A 287 14.75 -12.84 19.03
CA LEU A 287 15.44 -12.06 18.02
C LEU A 287 15.99 -10.73 18.58
N ALA A 288 15.21 -10.03 19.40
CA ALA A 288 15.67 -8.80 20.04
C ALA A 288 16.81 -9.06 21.04
N LYS A 289 16.72 -10.14 21.83
CA LYS A 289 17.79 -10.56 22.73
C LYS A 289 19.09 -10.87 21.98
N ASP A 290 19.01 -11.59 20.87
CA ASP A 290 20.17 -11.87 20.01
C ASP A 290 20.76 -10.58 19.43
N LEU A 291 19.91 -9.68 18.92
CA LEU A 291 20.32 -8.38 18.38
C LEU A 291 21.06 -7.52 19.42
N ILE A 292 20.58 -7.50 20.66
CA ILE A 292 21.23 -6.82 21.78
C ILE A 292 22.58 -7.46 22.10
N ALA A 293 22.64 -8.80 22.18
CA ALA A 293 23.87 -9.52 22.50
C ALA A 293 24.97 -9.27 21.46
N ARG A 294 24.60 -9.22 20.17
CA ARG A 294 25.53 -8.95 19.05
C ARG A 294 25.78 -7.46 18.79
N LYS A 295 25.11 -6.55 19.54
CA LYS A 295 25.28 -5.09 19.49
C LYS A 295 25.02 -4.44 18.14
N GLY A 296 23.97 -4.88 17.44
CA GLY A 296 23.46 -4.21 16.25
C GLY A 296 23.36 -5.09 15.00
N PRO A 297 22.96 -4.55 13.84
CA PRO A 297 22.71 -3.13 13.56
C PRO A 297 21.53 -2.51 14.31
N GLU A 298 21.52 -1.19 14.45
CA GLU A 298 20.44 -0.41 15.08
C GLU A 298 19.10 -0.58 14.33
N VAL A 299 18.02 -0.86 15.04
CA VAL A 299 16.64 -0.97 14.53
C VAL A 299 15.70 -0.07 15.31
N TYR A 300 14.61 0.36 14.67
CA TYR A 300 13.68 1.34 15.23
C TYR A 300 12.24 0.85 15.15
N ILE A 301 11.60 0.62 16.29
CA ILE A 301 10.23 0.10 16.36
C ILE A 301 9.33 1.14 17.03
N ALA A 302 8.42 1.73 16.27
CA ALA A 302 7.36 2.57 16.81
C ALA A 302 6.14 1.73 17.14
N PHE A 303 5.83 1.60 18.43
CA PHE A 303 4.60 0.99 18.90
C PHE A 303 3.49 2.02 19.01
N GLN A 304 2.27 1.59 18.73
CA GLN A 304 1.07 2.32 19.16
C GLN A 304 -0.04 1.35 19.57
N TYR A 305 -0.87 1.75 20.53
CA TYR A 305 -2.03 0.97 20.93
C TYR A 305 -3.13 1.88 21.50
N GLY A 306 -4.38 1.45 21.36
CA GLY A 306 -5.53 2.02 22.01
C GLY A 306 -5.59 1.71 23.50
N THR A 307 -6.01 2.67 24.32
CA THR A 307 -6.18 2.45 25.77
C THR A 307 -7.38 1.54 26.10
N ARG A 308 -8.17 1.12 25.10
CA ARG A 308 -9.27 0.14 25.23
C ARG A 308 -8.97 -1.18 24.50
N GLU A 309 -7.70 -1.43 24.16
CA GLU A 309 -7.26 -2.72 23.63
C GLU A 309 -7.21 -3.82 24.69
N ASP A 310 -7.03 -5.05 24.22
CA ASP A 310 -6.79 -6.20 25.09
C ASP A 310 -5.56 -5.95 25.98
N PRO A 311 -5.63 -6.25 27.29
CA PRO A 311 -4.49 -6.14 28.19
C PRO A 311 -3.24 -6.88 27.69
N ILE A 312 -3.38 -8.02 27.00
CA ILE A 312 -2.26 -8.79 26.46
C ILE A 312 -1.44 -7.94 25.48
N THR A 313 -2.10 -7.16 24.62
CA THR A 313 -1.42 -6.29 23.66
C THR A 313 -0.73 -5.13 24.37
N ILE A 314 -1.42 -4.47 25.30
CA ILE A 314 -0.89 -3.32 26.06
C ILE A 314 0.32 -3.74 26.90
N GLU A 315 0.19 -4.82 27.65
CA GLU A 315 1.27 -5.38 28.47
C GLU A 315 2.40 -5.94 27.61
N GLY A 316 2.07 -6.56 26.47
CA GLY A 316 3.04 -7.02 25.49
C GLY A 316 3.97 -5.89 25.03
N VAL A 317 3.41 -4.75 24.63
CA VAL A 317 4.19 -3.57 24.23
C VAL A 317 5.02 -3.05 25.41
N LYS A 318 4.41 -2.86 26.58
CA LYS A 318 5.11 -2.33 27.77
C LYS A 318 6.27 -3.23 28.18
N ASN A 319 6.07 -4.54 28.21
CA ASN A 319 7.09 -5.51 28.57
C ASN A 319 8.19 -5.57 27.52
N PHE A 320 7.84 -5.58 26.22
CA PHE A 320 8.85 -5.60 25.16
C PHE A 320 9.75 -4.36 25.22
N VAL A 321 9.17 -3.17 25.37
CA VAL A 321 9.93 -1.91 25.48
C VAL A 321 10.82 -1.92 26.72
N LYS A 322 10.31 -2.37 27.87
CA LYS A 322 11.07 -2.45 29.11
C LYS A 322 12.26 -3.43 29.02
N GLU A 323 12.05 -4.60 28.44
CA GLU A 323 13.06 -5.67 28.41
C GLU A 323 14.04 -5.54 27.24
N TYR A 324 13.56 -5.10 26.08
CA TYR A 324 14.31 -5.13 24.82
C TYR A 324 14.52 -3.74 24.20
N GLY A 325 13.94 -2.66 24.72
CA GLY A 325 14.14 -1.29 24.23
C GLY A 325 15.49 -0.69 24.64
N ASN A 326 16.59 -1.43 24.46
CA ASN A 326 17.94 -1.02 24.84
C ASN A 326 18.98 -1.47 23.81
N GLY A 327 20.18 -0.88 23.89
CA GLY A 327 21.25 -1.13 22.94
C GLY A 327 20.80 -0.80 21.51
N PRO A 328 20.89 -1.75 20.56
CA PRO A 328 20.54 -1.51 19.17
C PRO A 328 19.03 -1.49 18.88
N VAL A 329 18.18 -1.78 19.84
CA VAL A 329 16.72 -1.82 19.65
C VAL A 329 16.10 -0.55 20.22
N HIS A 330 15.85 0.42 19.35
CA HIS A 330 15.23 1.69 19.71
C HIS A 330 13.72 1.60 19.59
N THR A 331 13.00 2.05 20.62
CA THR A 331 11.54 1.98 20.64
C THR A 331 10.90 3.33 20.95
N SER A 332 9.75 3.60 20.34
CA SER A 332 8.82 4.64 20.79
C SER A 332 7.45 4.03 21.05
N VAL A 333 6.64 4.65 21.91
CA VAL A 333 5.29 4.19 22.24
C VAL A 333 4.31 5.34 22.13
N LYS A 334 3.22 5.11 21.41
CA LYS A 334 2.08 6.02 21.31
C LYS A 334 0.81 5.37 21.86
N GLU A 335 0.37 5.81 23.03
CA GLU A 335 -0.96 5.47 23.54
C GLU A 335 -2.02 6.32 22.82
N ILE A 336 -3.14 5.71 22.47
CA ILE A 336 -4.27 6.35 21.80
C ILE A 336 -5.43 6.40 22.79
N PRO A 337 -5.66 7.55 23.48
CA PRO A 337 -6.74 7.68 24.45
C PRO A 337 -8.10 7.34 23.83
N GLY A 338 -8.79 6.37 24.43
CA GLY A 338 -10.08 5.87 23.95
C GLY A 338 -10.01 5.03 22.67
N GLY A 339 -8.83 4.86 22.09
CA GLY A 339 -8.58 4.01 20.92
C GLY A 339 -8.86 2.54 21.22
N LYS A 340 -9.22 1.80 20.19
CA LYS A 340 -9.49 0.36 20.25
C LYS A 340 -8.52 -0.38 19.32
N HIS A 341 -8.68 -1.70 19.23
CA HIS A 341 -7.88 -2.53 18.35
C HIS A 341 -8.34 -2.42 16.87
N ASP A 342 -8.11 -1.28 16.24
CA ASP A 342 -8.59 -1.03 14.88
C ASP A 342 -7.72 -0.04 14.07
N ALA A 343 -7.68 -0.26 12.75
CA ALA A 343 -6.92 0.60 11.84
C ALA A 343 -7.45 2.04 11.78
N ALA A 344 -8.73 2.27 12.10
CA ALA A 344 -9.36 3.59 12.02
C ALA A 344 -8.83 4.55 13.10
N THR A 345 -8.42 4.03 14.25
CA THR A 345 -7.76 4.78 15.32
C THR A 345 -6.24 4.82 15.13
N TYR A 346 -5.66 3.76 14.55
CA TYR A 346 -4.22 3.69 14.27
C TYR A 346 -3.74 4.70 13.23
N VAL A 347 -4.45 4.89 12.10
CA VAL A 347 -3.97 5.79 11.03
C VAL A 347 -3.84 7.24 11.48
N PRO A 348 -4.87 7.87 12.09
CA PRO A 348 -4.73 9.23 12.58
C PRO A 348 -3.60 9.34 13.61
N SER A 349 -3.48 8.37 14.52
CA SER A 349 -2.45 8.33 15.57
C SER A 349 -1.02 8.28 15.00
N MET A 350 -0.79 7.59 13.88
CA MET A 350 0.54 7.54 13.25
C MET A 350 1.11 8.93 12.96
N GLY A 351 0.26 9.88 12.57
CA GLY A 351 0.63 11.29 12.32
C GLY A 351 1.01 12.10 13.56
N HIS A 352 0.87 11.52 14.76
CA HIS A 352 1.15 12.14 16.04
C HIS A 352 2.32 11.45 16.77
N GLY A 353 3.32 10.97 16.01
CA GLY A 353 4.57 10.45 16.54
C GLY A 353 5.15 9.29 15.72
N PRO A 354 4.44 8.15 15.59
CA PRO A 354 5.01 6.93 15.01
C PRO A 354 5.62 7.10 13.61
N ILE A 355 4.95 7.81 12.69
CA ILE A 355 5.48 8.01 11.34
C ILE A 355 6.74 8.89 11.33
N GLN A 356 6.78 9.89 12.21
CA GLN A 356 7.92 10.79 12.35
C GLN A 356 9.12 10.06 12.94
N PHE A 357 8.90 9.30 14.01
CA PHE A 357 9.95 8.52 14.65
C PHE A 357 10.67 7.60 13.66
N ILE A 358 9.95 6.84 12.82
CA ILE A 358 10.61 5.98 11.83
C ILE A 358 11.21 6.76 10.66
N SER A 359 10.58 7.88 10.26
CA SER A 359 11.02 8.68 9.12
C SER A 359 12.36 9.36 9.40
N GLU A 360 12.59 9.82 10.63
CA GLU A 360 13.86 10.43 11.05
C GLU A 360 15.06 9.46 10.93
N GLN A 361 14.80 8.15 10.89
CA GLN A 361 15.83 7.11 10.81
C GLN A 361 16.06 6.61 9.39
N LEU A 362 15.14 6.93 8.48
CA LEU A 362 15.19 6.53 7.08
C LEU A 362 15.74 7.67 6.23
N SER A 363 16.32 7.31 5.09
CA SER A 363 16.84 8.30 4.15
C SER A 363 15.71 9.03 3.44
N ASP A 364 15.92 10.34 3.21
CA ASP A 364 15.17 11.08 2.19
C ASP A 364 15.37 10.45 0.81
N PRO A 365 14.55 10.81 -0.20
CA PRO A 365 14.88 10.48 -1.57
C PRO A 365 16.33 10.88 -1.87
N ILE A 366 17.16 9.91 -2.27
CA ILE A 366 18.60 10.11 -2.52
C ILE A 366 18.78 10.26 -4.04
N PRO A 367 19.59 11.21 -4.56
CA PRO A 367 19.93 11.32 -5.99
C PRO A 367 20.90 10.22 -6.45
N ALA A 368 20.95 9.96 -7.78
CA ALA A 368 21.66 8.83 -8.38
C ALA A 368 23.19 8.92 -8.37
N SER A 369 23.72 10.03 -7.87
CA SER A 369 25.14 10.45 -7.91
C SER A 369 26.14 9.33 -7.66
#